data_AF-A0ABD5XL08-F1
#
_entry.id   AF-A0ABD5XL08-F1
#
_cell.length_a   1.000
_cell.length_b   1.000
_cell.length_c   1.000
_cell.angle_alpha   90.00
_cell.angle_beta   90.00
_cell.angle_gamma   90.00
#
_symmetry.space_group_name_H-M   'P 1'
#
loop_
_entity.id
_entity.type
_entity.pdbx_description
1 polymer ?
#
loop_
_entity_poly.entity_id
_entity_poly.type
_entity_poly.pdbx_seq_one_letter_code
_entity_poly.pdbx_strand_id
1 'polypeptide(L)'
;MRVLGVEGTAWCASAAVFDAETDAVFIESDPYEPDSGGIHPREAAEHMGDAIPRVIETALGHAREEYDDRGDDEPPVDAVAFSRGPGLGPCLRVVATAARALAQTLGVPLVGVNHMVAHLEIGRHRAGFDSPVCLNASGANAHLLGFHDGRYRVLGETMDTGVGNALDKFTRHVGWSHPGGPKIEAHAADGEFVELPYVVKGMDFSFSGIMSAAKDAYDDGVPVEDVCFALQEHVFAMLTEVAERALSLTGTDELVLGGGVGQNARLREMLASMCEERGARFHAPEPRFLRDNAGMIAVLGAKMAAAGDTVAVADSAIDPDFRPDQVPVTWRSGESVARVPGASDDAADLRGAEATVEVRGDTVAKRRLPKAYRHPELDATLRRERTVAEARLLAAARRAGVPTPLVRDVDVPEATLTMQFVGARDLAAGSTVDHARTVGEHLARLHVAGIVHGDPTTRNARVGRDGAPEDGRLFLIDFGLGFQSDHVEDYAMDLHVFEQSVEGTATDPAPLVAAVEEGYRAVGDDAVLDRLRGVEGRGRYR
;
A
#
# COMPACT_ATOMS: atom_id res chain seq x y z
N MET A 1 29.97 4.02 12.03
CA MET A 1 28.97 3.60 13.06
C MET A 1 28.49 2.20 12.73
N ARG A 2 28.52 1.31 13.71
CA ARG A 2 28.14 -0.11 13.59
C ARG A 2 26.89 -0.40 14.41
N VAL A 3 25.89 -1.05 13.84
CA VAL A 3 24.63 -1.36 14.54
C VAL A 3 24.33 -2.84 14.42
N LEU A 4 23.99 -3.47 15.55
CA LEU A 4 23.41 -4.81 15.56
C LEU A 4 21.88 -4.69 15.51
N GLY A 5 21.28 -5.21 14.44
CA GLY A 5 19.82 -5.34 14.31
C GLY A 5 19.33 -6.69 14.80
N VAL A 6 18.12 -6.73 15.39
CA VAL A 6 17.40 -7.96 15.75
C VAL A 6 15.98 -7.90 15.16
N GLU A 7 15.62 -8.91 14.39
CA GLU A 7 14.31 -9.06 13.75
C GLU A 7 13.68 -10.40 14.16
N GLY A 8 12.37 -10.38 14.41
CA GLY A 8 11.59 -11.56 14.79
C GLY A 8 10.13 -11.21 15.02
N THR A 9 9.56 -10.40 14.14
CA THR A 9 8.15 -9.99 14.20
C THR A 9 7.19 -11.14 13.90
N ALA A 10 7.62 -12.16 13.15
CA ALA A 10 6.78 -13.28 12.75
C ALA A 10 7.44 -14.65 12.96
N TRP A 11 8.00 -15.25 11.91
CA TRP A 11 8.47 -16.64 11.88
C TRP A 11 9.98 -16.79 11.66
N CYS A 12 10.67 -15.73 11.24
CA CYS A 12 12.11 -15.75 11.01
C CYS A 12 12.86 -15.03 12.13
N ALA A 13 13.65 -15.78 12.91
CA ALA A 13 14.60 -15.19 13.86
C ALA A 13 15.80 -14.67 13.07
N SER A 14 16.19 -13.41 13.24
CA SER A 14 17.33 -12.86 12.52
C SER A 14 18.11 -11.85 13.35
N ALA A 15 19.42 -11.85 13.16
CA ALA A 15 20.31 -10.81 13.66
C ALA A 15 21.28 -10.37 12.54
N ALA A 16 21.67 -9.11 12.56
CA ALA A 16 22.53 -8.55 11.52
C ALA A 16 23.47 -7.50 12.09
N VAL A 17 24.62 -7.33 11.45
CA VAL A 17 25.56 -6.24 11.73
C VAL A 17 25.65 -5.37 10.49
N PHE A 18 25.40 -4.08 10.66
CA PHE A 18 25.56 -3.08 9.62
C PHE A 18 26.68 -2.11 9.99
N ASP A 19 27.61 -1.88 9.07
CA ASP A 19 28.60 -0.81 9.17
C ASP A 19 28.25 0.33 8.19
N ALA A 20 27.90 1.48 8.74
CA ALA A 20 27.50 2.66 7.97
C ALA A 20 28.65 3.31 7.18
N GLU A 21 29.91 3.00 7.50
CA GLU A 21 31.08 3.55 6.78
C GLU A 21 31.37 2.77 5.49
N THR A 22 31.21 1.46 5.52
CA THR A 22 31.48 0.56 4.39
C THR A 22 30.22 0.13 3.64
N ASP A 23 29.04 0.42 4.18
CA ASP A 23 27.73 -0.09 3.74
C ASP A 23 27.60 -1.63 3.79
N ALA A 24 28.50 -2.28 4.54
CA ALA A 24 28.51 -3.73 4.69
C ALA A 24 27.39 -4.20 5.62
N VAL A 25 26.66 -5.24 5.19
CA VAL A 25 25.60 -5.87 6.00
C VAL A 25 25.84 -7.37 6.04
N PHE A 26 26.13 -7.88 7.24
CA PHE A 26 26.10 -9.30 7.58
C PHE A 26 24.74 -9.66 8.16
N ILE A 27 24.14 -10.77 7.72
CA ILE A 27 22.81 -11.21 8.16
C ILE A 27 22.89 -12.69 8.48
N GLU A 28 22.43 -13.06 9.68
CA GLU A 28 22.15 -14.43 10.08
C GLU A 28 20.64 -14.59 10.31
N SER A 29 20.06 -15.68 9.81
CA SER A 29 18.62 -15.94 9.87
C SER A 29 18.34 -17.42 10.11
N ASP A 30 17.41 -17.71 11.03
CA ASP A 30 16.93 -19.03 11.39
C ASP A 30 15.39 -19.06 11.28
N PRO A 31 14.83 -19.37 10.09
CA PRO A 31 13.39 -19.41 9.86
C PRO A 31 12.71 -20.64 10.48
N TYR A 32 11.53 -20.44 11.08
CA TYR A 32 10.63 -21.53 11.47
C TYR A 32 9.78 -22.01 10.28
N GLU A 33 9.90 -23.29 9.94
CA GLU A 33 9.08 -23.95 8.93
C GLU A 33 8.14 -24.98 9.60
N PRO A 34 6.80 -24.80 9.52
CA PRO A 34 5.87 -25.74 10.13
C PRO A 34 5.79 -27.05 9.34
N ASP A 35 5.71 -28.19 10.04
CA ASP A 35 5.53 -29.51 9.43
C ASP A 35 4.24 -29.62 8.60
N SER A 36 3.19 -28.89 9.00
CA SER A 36 1.92 -28.82 8.26
C SER A 36 1.16 -27.53 8.56
N GLY A 37 0.32 -27.09 7.63
CA GLY A 37 -0.54 -25.92 7.80
C GLY A 37 0.20 -24.58 7.70
N GLY A 38 -0.24 -23.60 8.50
CA GLY A 38 0.33 -22.25 8.54
C GLY A 38 1.06 -21.96 9.85
N ILE A 39 1.60 -20.75 9.99
CA ILE A 39 2.38 -20.36 11.17
C ILE A 39 1.47 -20.29 12.40
N HIS A 40 1.76 -21.09 13.43
CA HIS A 40 1.08 -21.01 14.73
C HIS A 40 1.84 -20.06 15.67
N PRO A 41 1.21 -18.99 16.21
CA PRO A 41 1.93 -17.95 16.97
C PRO A 41 2.72 -18.46 18.17
N ARG A 42 2.23 -19.52 18.83
CA ARG A 42 2.93 -20.13 19.96
C ARG A 42 4.19 -20.89 19.52
N GLU A 43 4.09 -21.65 18.44
CA GLU A 43 5.22 -22.46 17.95
C GLU A 43 6.32 -21.56 17.38
N ALA A 44 5.92 -20.51 16.65
CA ALA A 44 6.85 -19.48 16.20
C ALA A 44 7.59 -18.82 17.39
N ALA A 45 6.88 -18.49 18.47
CA ALA A 45 7.51 -17.90 19.65
C ALA A 45 8.41 -18.88 20.42
N GLU A 46 8.05 -20.17 20.47
CA GLU A 46 8.90 -21.23 21.04
C GLU A 46 10.20 -21.37 20.24
N HIS A 47 10.14 -21.42 18.90
CA HIS A 47 11.32 -21.40 18.03
C HIS A 47 12.19 -20.16 18.26
N MET A 48 11.57 -18.97 18.32
CA MET A 48 12.28 -17.70 18.56
C MET A 48 13.05 -17.69 19.88
N GLY A 49 12.53 -18.36 20.92
CA GLY A 49 13.17 -18.44 22.23
C GLY A 49 14.57 -19.03 22.18
N ASP A 50 14.78 -20.05 21.33
CA ASP A 50 16.07 -20.70 21.15
C ASP A 50 16.88 -20.07 20.00
N ALA A 51 16.22 -19.63 18.93
CA ALA A 51 16.87 -19.15 17.72
C ALA A 51 17.44 -17.73 17.85
N ILE A 52 16.74 -16.80 18.51
CA ILE A 52 17.18 -15.40 18.65
C ILE A 52 18.55 -15.30 19.36
N PRO A 53 18.80 -15.97 20.50
CA PRO A 53 20.11 -15.97 21.12
C PRO A 53 21.22 -16.48 20.20
N ARG A 54 20.98 -17.55 19.43
CA ARG A 54 21.97 -18.13 18.52
C ARG A 54 22.34 -17.18 17.39
N VAL A 55 21.35 -16.59 16.70
CA VAL A 55 21.64 -15.67 15.60
C VAL A 55 22.35 -14.40 16.09
N ILE A 56 22.01 -13.91 17.29
CA ILE A 56 22.72 -12.79 17.94
C ILE A 56 24.17 -13.16 18.25
N GLU A 57 24.42 -14.36 18.78
CA GLU A 57 25.78 -14.84 19.06
C GLU A 57 26.63 -14.88 17.78
N THR A 58 26.09 -15.43 16.69
CA THR A 58 26.76 -15.43 15.38
C THR A 58 27.05 -14.01 14.87
N ALA A 59 26.06 -13.12 14.93
CA ALA A 59 26.20 -11.74 14.49
C ALA A 59 27.25 -10.96 15.32
N LEU A 60 27.25 -11.12 16.64
CA LEU A 60 28.26 -10.53 17.51
C LEU A 60 29.66 -11.13 17.30
N GLY A 61 29.74 -12.43 17.05
CA GLY A 61 30.99 -13.11 16.68
C GLY A 61 31.58 -12.49 15.42
N HIS A 62 30.77 -12.35 14.37
CA HIS A 62 31.17 -11.67 13.14
C HIS A 62 31.63 -10.23 13.40
N ALA A 63 30.90 -9.46 14.22
CA ALA A 63 31.29 -8.09 14.55
C ALA A 63 32.64 -8.03 15.27
N ARG A 64 32.93 -8.98 16.18
CA ARG A 64 34.22 -9.05 16.86
C ARG A 64 35.32 -9.43 15.89
N GLU A 65 35.12 -10.45 15.05
CA GLU A 65 36.14 -10.91 14.11
C GLU A 65 36.52 -9.86 13.06
N GLU A 66 35.53 -9.15 12.50
CA GLU A 66 35.75 -8.17 11.43
C GLU A 66 36.21 -6.80 11.97
N TYR A 67 35.84 -6.46 13.20
CA TYR A 67 35.96 -5.09 13.71
C TYR A 67 36.70 -4.95 15.06
N ASP A 68 37.50 -5.96 15.45
CA ASP A 68 38.23 -6.07 16.74
C ASP A 68 39.27 -4.97 17.01
N ASP A 69 39.48 -4.05 16.06
CA ASP A 69 40.48 -2.97 16.16
C ASP A 69 40.27 -2.06 17.39
N ARG A 70 39.12 -2.15 18.07
CA ARG A 70 38.76 -1.38 19.27
C ARG A 70 39.23 -2.01 20.59
N GLY A 71 39.71 -3.25 20.56
CA GLY A 71 40.18 -4.00 21.73
C GLY A 71 39.06 -4.56 22.62
N ASP A 72 39.42 -5.49 23.52
CA ASP A 72 38.48 -6.28 24.34
C ASP A 72 37.53 -5.46 25.25
N ASP A 73 37.90 -4.20 25.55
CA ASP A 73 37.18 -3.33 26.49
C ASP A 73 36.07 -2.48 25.82
N GLU A 74 36.02 -2.41 24.48
CA GLU A 74 35.00 -1.66 23.75
C GLU A 74 33.94 -2.59 23.12
N PRO A 75 32.65 -2.19 23.09
CA PRO A 75 31.63 -2.98 22.43
C PRO A 75 31.90 -3.04 20.90
N PRO A 76 31.70 -4.19 20.25
CA PRO A 76 31.97 -4.36 18.81
C PRO A 76 30.96 -3.61 17.92
N VAL A 77 29.91 -3.06 18.52
CA VAL A 77 28.86 -2.26 17.87
C VAL A 77 28.57 -1.01 18.70
N ASP A 78 28.08 0.04 18.04
CA ASP A 78 27.78 1.34 18.65
C ASP A 78 26.33 1.45 19.15
N ALA A 79 25.41 0.60 18.65
CA ALA A 79 24.01 0.55 19.08
C ALA A 79 23.37 -0.83 18.80
N VAL A 80 22.27 -1.12 19.49
CA VAL A 80 21.40 -2.27 19.21
C VAL A 80 20.04 -1.76 18.73
N ALA A 81 19.61 -2.22 17.56
CA ALA A 81 18.29 -1.93 16.99
C ALA A 81 17.43 -3.19 17.03
N PHE A 82 16.12 -3.04 17.26
CA PHE A 82 15.20 -4.17 17.24
C PHE A 82 13.87 -3.83 16.58
N SER A 83 13.25 -4.84 15.98
CA SER A 83 11.89 -4.73 15.44
C SER A 83 10.88 -4.56 16.57
N ARG A 84 10.45 -3.32 16.83
CA ARG A 84 9.49 -2.96 17.88
C ARG A 84 8.05 -3.38 17.53
N GLY A 85 7.78 -3.42 16.23
CA GLY A 85 6.49 -3.75 15.65
C GLY A 85 6.33 -3.22 14.23
N PRO A 86 5.21 -3.51 13.56
CA PRO A 86 4.12 -4.39 14.04
C PRO A 86 4.50 -5.88 13.92
N GLY A 87 3.74 -6.77 14.55
CA GLY A 87 4.04 -8.21 14.49
C GLY A 87 3.35 -9.06 15.55
N LEU A 88 3.66 -10.36 15.58
CA LEU A 88 3.13 -11.31 16.56
C LEU A 88 3.62 -10.96 17.95
N GLY A 89 2.71 -10.54 18.83
CA GLY A 89 3.02 -10.13 20.20
C GLY A 89 3.93 -11.09 20.98
N PRO A 90 3.70 -12.42 20.94
CA PRO A 90 4.61 -13.39 21.56
C PRO A 90 6.06 -13.32 21.02
N CYS A 91 6.25 -13.26 19.70
CA CYS A 91 7.58 -13.18 19.08
C CYS A 91 8.27 -11.85 19.37
N LEU A 92 7.54 -10.73 19.27
CA LEU A 92 8.04 -9.39 19.59
C LEU A 92 8.58 -9.30 21.03
N ARG A 93 7.93 -9.97 22.00
CA ARG A 93 8.41 -10.00 23.39
C ARG A 93 9.77 -10.68 23.52
N VAL A 94 10.01 -11.77 22.78
CA VAL A 94 11.30 -12.48 22.77
C VAL A 94 12.39 -11.57 22.21
N VAL A 95 12.14 -10.98 21.03
CA VAL A 95 13.06 -10.05 20.37
C VAL A 95 13.41 -8.85 21.26
N ALA A 96 12.40 -8.16 21.79
CA ALA A 96 12.61 -6.98 22.62
C ALA A 96 13.36 -7.33 23.91
N THR A 97 13.11 -8.50 24.51
CA THR A 97 13.83 -8.95 25.70
C THR A 97 15.30 -9.18 25.41
N ALA A 98 15.61 -9.89 24.31
CA ALA A 98 16.99 -10.13 23.89
C ALA A 98 17.73 -8.83 23.56
N ALA A 99 17.11 -7.93 22.80
CA ALA A 99 17.71 -6.65 22.42
C ALA A 99 17.99 -5.73 23.62
N ARG A 100 17.05 -5.62 24.57
CA ARG A 100 17.25 -4.85 25.81
C ARG A 100 18.41 -5.41 26.64
N ALA A 101 18.43 -6.72 26.84
CA ALA A 101 19.49 -7.38 27.60
C ALA A 101 20.86 -7.17 26.94
N LEU A 102 20.93 -7.28 25.61
CA LEU A 102 22.15 -7.06 24.86
C LEU A 102 22.63 -5.61 24.94
N ALA A 103 21.74 -4.63 24.70
CA ALA A 103 22.08 -3.22 24.78
C ALA A 103 22.62 -2.84 26.18
N GLN A 104 21.99 -3.35 27.24
CA GLN A 104 22.45 -3.13 28.62
C GLN A 104 23.80 -3.80 28.91
N THR A 105 24.01 -5.01 28.39
CA THR A 105 25.27 -5.75 28.58
C THR A 105 26.44 -5.06 27.89
N LEU A 106 26.22 -4.53 26.68
CA LEU A 106 27.23 -3.82 25.91
C LEU A 106 27.38 -2.34 26.32
N GLY A 107 26.45 -1.79 27.11
CA GLY A 107 26.45 -0.38 27.49
C GLY A 107 26.18 0.58 26.32
N VAL A 108 25.41 0.14 25.31
CA VAL A 108 25.14 0.90 24.08
C VAL A 108 23.67 1.32 23.98
N PRO A 109 23.34 2.37 23.20
CA PRO A 109 21.96 2.79 22.98
C PRO A 109 21.09 1.70 22.33
N LEU A 110 19.81 1.72 22.70
CA LEU A 110 18.77 0.86 22.11
C LEU A 110 17.91 1.69 21.14
N VAL A 111 17.59 1.11 19.99
CA VAL A 111 16.74 1.74 18.96
C VAL A 111 15.53 0.86 18.67
N GLY A 112 14.32 1.42 18.82
CA GLY A 112 13.07 0.71 18.53
C GLY A 112 12.58 1.01 17.11
N VAL A 113 12.73 0.04 16.21
CA VAL A 113 12.49 0.22 14.78
C VAL A 113 11.11 -0.26 14.37
N ASN A 114 10.42 0.49 13.52
CA ASN A 114 9.20 0.03 12.85
C ASN A 114 9.56 -0.89 11.68
N HIS A 115 9.07 -2.12 11.71
CA HIS A 115 9.35 -3.18 10.74
C HIS A 115 8.93 -2.81 9.31
N MET A 116 7.76 -2.17 9.13
CA MET A 116 7.29 -1.78 7.80
C MET A 116 8.13 -0.63 7.22
N VAL A 117 8.54 0.31 8.06
CA VAL A 117 9.45 1.40 7.67
C VAL A 117 10.85 0.85 7.36
N ALA A 118 11.29 -0.21 8.03
CA ALA A 118 12.57 -0.85 7.76
C ALA A 118 12.63 -1.47 6.35
N HIS A 119 11.60 -2.23 5.95
CA HIS A 119 11.45 -2.77 4.58
C HIS A 119 11.52 -1.68 3.51
N LEU A 120 10.91 -0.54 3.80
CA LEU A 120 10.93 0.62 2.92
C LEU A 120 12.34 1.24 2.84
N GLU A 121 12.92 1.55 4.00
CA GLU A 121 14.17 2.30 4.10
C GLU A 121 15.35 1.53 3.56
N ILE A 122 15.39 0.20 3.72
CA ILE A 122 16.44 -0.61 3.10
C ILE A 122 16.36 -0.52 1.58
N GLY A 123 15.15 -0.57 1.01
CA GLY A 123 14.98 -0.50 -0.43
C GLY A 123 15.32 0.86 -1.00
N ARG A 124 14.89 1.93 -0.33
CA ARG A 124 15.28 3.29 -0.72
C ARG A 124 16.78 3.51 -0.58
N HIS A 125 17.39 3.03 0.52
CA HIS A 125 18.83 3.13 0.77
C HIS A 125 19.64 2.48 -0.35
N ARG A 126 19.24 1.28 -0.78
CA ARG A 126 19.88 0.53 -1.87
C ARG A 126 19.62 1.15 -3.25
N ALA A 127 18.46 1.80 -3.44
CA ALA A 127 18.12 2.48 -4.69
C ALA A 127 18.86 3.82 -4.88
N GLY A 128 19.24 4.48 -3.77
CA GLY A 128 19.70 5.86 -3.81
C GLY A 128 18.59 6.85 -4.22
N PHE A 129 17.34 6.53 -3.88
CA PHE A 129 16.18 7.37 -4.17
C PHE A 129 15.93 8.38 -3.04
N ASP A 130 15.44 9.56 -3.43
CA ASP A 130 15.18 10.65 -2.50
C ASP A 130 13.79 10.50 -1.88
N SER A 131 12.74 10.43 -2.72
CA SER A 131 11.34 10.42 -2.30
C SER A 131 10.51 9.43 -3.13
N PRO A 132 10.77 8.11 -2.97
CA PRO A 132 9.98 7.10 -3.66
C PRO A 132 8.60 6.90 -3.04
N VAL A 133 7.66 6.45 -3.88
CA VAL A 133 6.55 5.62 -3.42
C VAL A 133 7.10 4.24 -3.12
N CYS A 134 6.63 3.64 -2.03
CA CYS A 134 7.12 2.34 -1.59
C CYS A 134 5.97 1.35 -1.46
N LEU A 135 6.01 0.31 -2.28
CA LEU A 135 5.09 -0.81 -2.20
C LEU A 135 5.68 -1.87 -1.27
N ASN A 136 5.14 -2.00 -0.07
CA ASN A 136 5.47 -3.08 0.84
C ASN A 136 4.45 -4.20 0.68
N ALA A 137 4.81 -5.30 0.03
CA ALA A 137 3.97 -6.48 -0.17
C ALA A 137 4.49 -7.66 0.66
N SER A 138 3.87 -7.92 1.82
CA SER A 138 4.30 -8.96 2.77
C SER A 138 3.19 -9.98 3.06
N GLY A 139 3.49 -10.94 3.94
CA GLY A 139 2.53 -11.92 4.43
C GLY A 139 1.32 -11.28 5.11
N ALA A 140 1.59 -10.37 6.06
CA ALA A 140 0.56 -9.77 6.89
C ALA A 140 -0.01 -8.46 6.31
N ASN A 141 0.77 -7.76 5.48
CA ASN A 141 0.45 -6.39 5.06
C ASN A 141 0.66 -6.19 3.56
N ALA A 142 -0.05 -5.22 3.02
CA ALA A 142 0.22 -4.67 1.72
C ALA A 142 -0.07 -3.17 1.80
N HIS A 143 0.98 -2.35 1.76
CA HIS A 143 0.91 -0.90 1.93
C HIS A 143 1.62 -0.20 0.78
N LEU A 144 1.05 0.91 0.33
CA LEU A 144 1.75 1.93 -0.43
C LEU A 144 2.05 3.09 0.48
N LEU A 145 3.33 3.39 0.65
CA LEU A 145 3.79 4.43 1.56
C LEU A 145 4.49 5.55 0.77
N GLY A 146 4.35 6.78 1.25
CA GLY A 146 5.09 7.92 0.72
C GLY A 146 5.50 8.89 1.84
N PHE A 147 6.71 9.43 1.77
CA PHE A 147 7.21 10.37 2.77
C PHE A 147 6.62 11.77 2.59
N HIS A 148 5.91 12.28 3.60
CA HIS A 148 5.36 13.64 3.59
C HIS A 148 5.27 14.21 5.00
N ASP A 149 5.77 15.44 5.16
CA ASP A 149 5.71 16.22 6.40
C ASP A 149 6.24 15.46 7.63
N GLY A 150 7.48 14.98 7.52
CA GLY A 150 8.17 14.30 8.62
C GLY A 150 7.63 12.92 8.97
N ARG A 151 6.74 12.33 8.16
CA ARG A 151 6.18 10.99 8.38
C ARG A 151 6.01 10.23 7.06
N TYR A 152 5.96 8.90 7.14
CA TYR A 152 5.42 8.10 6.05
C TYR A 152 3.90 8.11 6.11
N ARG A 153 3.24 8.37 4.99
CA ARG A 153 1.79 8.35 4.87
C ARG A 153 1.37 7.08 4.13
N VAL A 154 0.30 6.45 4.59
CA VAL A 154 -0.35 5.36 3.86
C VAL A 154 -1.13 5.98 2.71
N LEU A 155 -0.68 5.72 1.49
CA LEU A 155 -1.33 6.16 0.26
C LEU A 155 -2.41 5.17 -0.19
N GLY A 156 -2.27 3.90 0.20
CA GLY A 156 -3.18 2.81 -0.11
C GLY A 156 -2.82 1.55 0.67
N GLU A 157 -3.81 0.75 1.03
CA GLU A 157 -3.63 -0.47 1.83
C GLU A 157 -4.60 -1.60 1.47
N THR A 158 -4.37 -2.80 2.01
CA THR A 158 -5.33 -3.89 1.87
C THR A 158 -6.55 -3.70 2.77
N MET A 159 -7.74 -3.82 2.19
CA MET A 159 -9.02 -3.77 2.89
C MET A 159 -9.37 -5.06 3.61
N ASP A 160 -8.62 -6.16 3.48
CA ASP A 160 -8.90 -7.41 4.23
C ASP A 160 -7.69 -8.13 4.84
N THR A 161 -6.81 -8.68 4.02
CA THR A 161 -5.71 -9.56 4.45
C THR A 161 -4.44 -9.19 3.70
N GLY A 162 -3.28 -9.33 4.34
CA GLY A 162 -2.02 -9.24 3.61
C GLY A 162 -1.99 -10.18 2.40
N VAL A 163 -1.33 -9.74 1.33
CA VAL A 163 -1.28 -10.47 0.06
C VAL A 163 -0.64 -11.85 0.22
N GLY A 164 0.45 -11.96 0.99
CA GLY A 164 1.06 -13.27 1.22
C GLY A 164 0.18 -14.21 2.03
N ASN A 165 -0.60 -13.72 3.01
CA ASN A 165 -1.57 -14.55 3.74
C ASN A 165 -2.77 -14.94 2.86
N ALA A 166 -3.16 -14.09 1.91
CA ALA A 166 -4.16 -14.46 0.91
C ALA A 166 -3.66 -15.65 0.08
N LEU A 167 -2.46 -15.55 -0.48
CA LEU A 167 -1.79 -16.62 -1.22
C LEU A 167 -1.64 -17.90 -0.37
N ASP A 168 -1.18 -17.78 0.88
CA ASP A 168 -1.03 -18.91 1.81
C ASP A 168 -2.38 -19.55 2.22
N LYS A 169 -3.50 -18.82 2.14
CA LYS A 169 -4.84 -19.41 2.33
C LYS A 169 -5.25 -20.29 1.17
N PHE A 170 -4.85 -19.94 -0.06
CA PHE A 170 -5.08 -20.78 -1.24
C PHE A 170 -4.18 -22.02 -1.20
N THR A 171 -2.88 -21.86 -0.93
CA THR A 171 -1.95 -23.01 -0.89
C THR A 171 -2.35 -24.03 0.18
N ARG A 172 -2.84 -23.58 1.34
CA ARG A 172 -3.38 -24.49 2.36
C ARG A 172 -4.66 -25.21 1.91
N HIS A 173 -5.50 -24.58 1.10
CA HIS A 173 -6.71 -25.19 0.55
C HIS A 173 -6.37 -26.37 -0.36
N VAL A 174 -5.34 -26.22 -1.19
CA VAL A 174 -4.84 -27.29 -2.09
C VAL A 174 -3.88 -28.27 -1.41
N GLY A 175 -3.72 -28.18 -0.08
CA GLY A 175 -2.95 -29.14 0.72
C GLY A 175 -1.43 -28.88 0.79
N TRP A 176 -0.95 -27.69 0.45
CA TRP A 176 0.47 -27.33 0.53
C TRP A 176 0.82 -26.65 1.87
N SER A 177 2.02 -26.95 2.39
CA SER A 177 2.61 -26.26 3.55
C SER A 177 3.09 -24.84 3.22
N HIS A 178 3.28 -24.00 4.25
CA HIS A 178 4.03 -22.74 4.11
C HIS A 178 5.52 -23.02 3.75
N PRO A 179 6.20 -22.15 2.97
CA PRO A 179 5.71 -20.93 2.31
C PRO A 179 4.94 -21.20 1.02
N GLY A 180 3.81 -20.51 0.82
CA GLY A 180 2.94 -20.70 -0.34
C GLY A 180 3.36 -19.93 -1.59
N GLY A 181 3.92 -18.72 -1.44
CA GLY A 181 4.30 -17.85 -2.55
C GLY A 181 5.15 -18.53 -3.64
N PRO A 182 6.31 -19.15 -3.30
CA PRO A 182 7.15 -19.84 -4.28
C PRO A 182 6.46 -21.02 -4.98
N LYS A 183 5.49 -21.67 -4.31
CA LYS A 183 4.75 -22.80 -4.88
C LYS A 183 3.76 -22.31 -5.93
N ILE A 184 3.02 -21.24 -5.62
CA ILE A 184 2.15 -20.59 -6.62
C ILE A 184 2.97 -20.15 -7.83
N GLU A 185 4.14 -19.55 -7.62
CA GLU A 185 5.01 -19.15 -8.73
C GLU A 185 5.51 -20.30 -9.59
N ALA A 186 5.86 -21.43 -8.98
CA ALA A 186 6.26 -22.61 -9.73
C ALA A 186 5.10 -23.19 -10.57
N HIS A 187 3.89 -23.31 -10.00
CA HIS A 187 2.73 -23.86 -10.70
C HIS A 187 2.15 -22.91 -11.75
N ALA A 188 2.24 -21.59 -11.54
CA ALA A 188 1.79 -20.60 -12.51
C ALA A 188 2.57 -20.64 -13.83
N ALA A 189 3.81 -21.15 -13.84
CA ALA A 189 4.64 -21.20 -15.04
C ALA A 189 4.03 -22.04 -16.19
N ASP A 190 3.21 -23.03 -15.85
CA ASP A 190 2.57 -23.96 -16.79
C ASP A 190 1.04 -23.71 -16.92
N GLY A 191 0.53 -22.62 -16.34
CA GLY A 191 -0.90 -22.32 -16.30
C GLY A 191 -1.40 -21.46 -17.45
N GLU A 192 -2.69 -21.55 -17.72
CA GLU A 192 -3.43 -20.70 -18.67
C GLU A 192 -4.31 -19.66 -17.95
N PHE A 193 -4.71 -18.61 -18.68
CA PHE A 193 -5.51 -17.53 -18.11
C PHE A 193 -6.94 -18.00 -17.76
N VAL A 194 -7.32 -17.79 -16.50
CA VAL A 194 -8.68 -17.96 -16.00
C VAL A 194 -9.14 -16.66 -15.36
N GLU A 195 -10.37 -16.27 -15.65
CA GLU A 195 -10.91 -15.01 -15.13
C GLU A 195 -11.25 -15.12 -13.64
N LEU A 196 -10.72 -14.19 -12.84
CA LEU A 196 -10.98 -14.07 -11.42
C LEU A 196 -11.44 -12.65 -11.07
N PRO A 197 -12.12 -12.43 -9.93
CA PRO A 197 -12.55 -11.10 -9.51
C PRO A 197 -11.37 -10.13 -9.33
N TYR A 198 -11.52 -8.91 -9.85
CA TYR A 198 -10.54 -7.83 -9.71
C TYR A 198 -11.11 -6.69 -8.86
N VAL A 199 -10.59 -6.49 -7.65
CA VAL A 199 -11.19 -5.57 -6.66
C VAL A 199 -10.18 -4.52 -6.19
N VAL A 200 -10.25 -3.35 -6.81
CA VAL A 200 -9.54 -2.13 -6.40
C VAL A 200 -10.57 -1.04 -6.12
N LYS A 201 -10.47 -0.36 -4.98
CA LYS A 201 -11.32 0.76 -4.55
C LYS A 201 -10.43 1.94 -4.20
N GLY A 202 -10.41 2.97 -5.07
CA GLY A 202 -9.50 4.09 -4.99
C GLY A 202 -8.04 3.64 -5.01
N MET A 203 -7.39 3.76 -3.85
CA MET A 203 -6.02 3.34 -3.59
C MET A 203 -5.91 2.03 -2.79
N ASP A 204 -7.03 1.41 -2.45
CA ASP A 204 -7.09 0.21 -1.63
C ASP A 204 -7.50 -1.01 -2.45
N PHE A 205 -7.20 -2.21 -1.94
CA PHE A 205 -7.47 -3.47 -2.62
C PHE A 205 -7.94 -4.56 -1.66
N SER A 206 -8.76 -5.49 -2.15
CA SER A 206 -9.30 -6.61 -1.36
C SER A 206 -8.96 -7.94 -2.01
N PHE A 207 -8.42 -8.86 -1.22
CA PHE A 207 -8.03 -10.19 -1.69
C PHE A 207 -9.00 -11.30 -1.28
N SER A 208 -9.92 -11.06 -0.35
CA SER A 208 -10.86 -12.10 0.13
C SER A 208 -11.72 -12.67 -0.99
N GLY A 209 -12.27 -11.80 -1.83
CA GLY A 209 -13.15 -12.22 -2.93
C GLY A 209 -12.44 -13.08 -3.97
N ILE A 210 -11.24 -12.65 -4.40
CA ILE A 210 -10.42 -13.41 -5.34
C ILE A 210 -9.93 -14.74 -4.74
N MET A 211 -9.62 -14.79 -3.45
CA MET A 211 -9.23 -16.05 -2.80
C MET A 211 -10.39 -17.04 -2.71
N SER A 212 -11.62 -16.58 -2.45
CA SER A 212 -12.80 -17.45 -2.50
C SER A 212 -13.02 -17.98 -3.92
N ALA A 213 -13.00 -17.10 -4.93
CA ALA A 213 -13.19 -17.50 -6.32
C ALA A 213 -12.11 -18.48 -6.82
N ALA A 214 -10.85 -18.31 -6.40
CA ALA A 214 -9.78 -19.24 -6.75
C ALA A 214 -9.97 -20.63 -6.13
N LYS A 215 -10.49 -20.71 -4.90
CA LYS A 215 -10.82 -21.99 -4.26
C LYS A 215 -11.99 -22.67 -4.96
N ASP A 216 -13.03 -21.90 -5.27
CA ASP A 216 -14.20 -22.41 -6.00
C ASP A 216 -13.78 -22.93 -7.38
N ALA A 217 -12.93 -22.20 -8.11
CA ALA A 217 -12.39 -22.64 -9.40
C ALA A 217 -11.61 -23.96 -9.30
N TYR A 218 -10.76 -24.10 -8.28
CA TYR A 218 -10.05 -25.36 -8.03
C TYR A 218 -11.01 -26.51 -7.69
N ASP A 219 -11.99 -26.27 -6.82
CA ASP A 219 -12.98 -27.26 -6.40
C ASP A 219 -13.90 -27.68 -7.58
N ASP A 220 -14.15 -26.77 -8.53
CA ASP A 220 -14.88 -27.02 -9.78
C ASP A 220 -14.04 -27.75 -10.86
N GLY A 221 -12.77 -28.03 -10.57
CA GLY A 221 -11.89 -28.86 -11.40
C GLY A 221 -10.99 -28.11 -12.39
N VAL A 222 -10.85 -26.78 -12.24
CA VAL A 222 -9.83 -26.02 -12.97
C VAL A 222 -8.43 -26.51 -12.53
N PRO A 223 -7.50 -26.77 -13.47
CA PRO A 223 -6.12 -27.14 -13.14
C PRO A 223 -5.48 -26.16 -12.15
N VAL A 224 -4.70 -26.68 -11.19
CA VAL A 224 -4.11 -25.82 -10.15
C VAL A 224 -3.10 -24.84 -10.74
N GLU A 225 -2.45 -25.21 -11.84
CA GLU A 225 -1.55 -24.39 -12.64
C GLU A 225 -2.28 -23.14 -13.17
N ASP A 226 -3.46 -23.31 -13.77
CA ASP A 226 -4.30 -22.23 -14.31
C ASP A 226 -4.80 -21.31 -13.18
N VAL A 227 -5.23 -21.88 -12.04
CA VAL A 227 -5.64 -21.09 -10.88
C VAL A 227 -4.45 -20.30 -10.32
N CYS A 228 -3.26 -20.90 -10.24
CA CYS A 228 -2.05 -20.21 -9.79
C CYS A 228 -1.66 -19.07 -10.73
N PHE A 229 -1.72 -19.31 -12.05
CA PHE A 229 -1.46 -18.30 -13.07
C PHE A 229 -2.45 -17.14 -12.98
N ALA A 230 -3.75 -17.44 -12.93
CA ALA A 230 -4.79 -16.44 -12.75
C ALA A 230 -4.61 -15.64 -11.45
N LEU A 231 -4.34 -16.30 -10.33
CA LEU A 231 -4.08 -15.65 -9.05
C LEU A 231 -2.92 -14.65 -9.15
N GLN A 232 -1.80 -15.04 -9.76
CA GLN A 232 -0.66 -14.15 -9.95
C GLN A 232 -1.01 -12.96 -10.83
N GLU A 233 -1.59 -13.20 -12.01
CA GLU A 233 -1.91 -12.13 -12.95
C GLU A 233 -2.86 -11.10 -12.34
N HIS A 234 -3.90 -11.54 -11.63
CA HIS A 234 -4.89 -10.63 -11.04
C HIS A 234 -4.32 -9.90 -9.83
N VAL A 235 -3.70 -10.62 -8.88
CA VAL A 235 -3.18 -10.02 -7.63
C VAL A 235 -2.06 -9.03 -7.92
N PHE A 236 -1.11 -9.39 -8.79
CA PHE A 236 0.01 -8.50 -9.10
C PHE A 236 -0.40 -7.34 -10.00
N ALA A 237 -1.39 -7.52 -10.89
CA ALA A 237 -1.98 -6.41 -11.61
C ALA A 237 -2.73 -5.43 -10.69
N MET A 238 -3.38 -5.90 -9.62
CA MET A 238 -3.99 -5.03 -8.59
C MET A 238 -2.93 -4.21 -7.87
N LEU A 239 -1.86 -4.85 -7.37
CA LEU A 239 -0.75 -4.15 -6.71
C LEU A 239 -0.08 -3.13 -7.65
N THR A 240 0.12 -3.49 -8.92
CA THR A 240 0.74 -2.63 -9.93
C THR A 240 -0.16 -1.45 -10.32
N GLU A 241 -1.47 -1.66 -10.46
CA GLU A 241 -2.45 -0.59 -10.72
C GLU A 241 -2.43 0.46 -9.59
N VAL A 242 -2.45 0.00 -8.34
CA VAL A 242 -2.43 0.92 -7.19
C VAL A 242 -1.07 1.63 -7.06
N ALA A 243 0.05 0.95 -7.37
CA ALA A 243 1.37 1.59 -7.45
C ALA A 243 1.41 2.69 -8.51
N GLU A 244 0.86 2.43 -9.70
CA GLU A 244 0.76 3.42 -10.77
C GLU A 244 -0.09 4.65 -10.36
N ARG A 245 -1.18 4.42 -9.64
CA ARG A 245 -2.02 5.49 -9.09
C ARG A 245 -1.28 6.31 -8.03
N ALA A 246 -0.54 5.68 -7.13
CA ALA A 246 0.25 6.38 -6.12
C ALA A 246 1.32 7.28 -6.77
N LEU A 247 2.03 6.79 -7.78
CA LEU A 247 3.00 7.59 -8.55
C LEU A 247 2.30 8.78 -9.23
N SER A 248 1.10 8.57 -9.78
CA SER A 248 0.31 9.65 -10.40
C SER A 248 -0.20 10.68 -9.41
N LEU A 249 -0.61 10.25 -8.22
CA LEU A 249 -1.12 11.13 -7.17
C LEU A 249 -0.01 12.02 -6.60
N THR A 250 1.13 11.42 -6.31
CA THR A 250 2.28 12.08 -5.68
C THR A 250 3.12 12.89 -6.67
N GLY A 251 3.15 12.46 -7.93
CA GLY A 251 3.98 13.05 -8.98
C GLY A 251 5.46 12.64 -8.90
N THR A 252 5.81 11.68 -8.04
CA THR A 252 7.16 11.10 -8.03
C THR A 252 7.32 10.04 -9.12
N ASP A 253 8.56 9.86 -9.57
CA ASP A 253 8.96 8.93 -10.63
C ASP A 253 9.90 7.85 -10.06
N GLU A 254 9.72 7.52 -8.79
CA GLU A 254 10.56 6.56 -8.06
C GLU A 254 9.65 5.57 -7.32
N LEU A 255 9.83 4.28 -7.61
CA LEU A 255 9.12 3.19 -6.96
C LEU A 255 10.11 2.20 -6.33
N VAL A 256 9.92 1.91 -5.05
CA VAL A 256 10.66 0.88 -4.32
C VAL A 256 9.72 -0.25 -3.92
N LEU A 257 10.18 -1.49 -4.10
CA LEU A 257 9.49 -2.69 -3.63
C LEU A 257 10.13 -3.21 -2.33
N GLY A 258 9.30 -3.51 -1.35
CA GLY A 258 9.68 -4.17 -0.09
C GLY A 258 8.73 -5.32 0.25
N GLY A 259 9.10 -6.12 1.25
CA GLY A 259 8.30 -7.26 1.72
C GLY A 259 8.47 -8.55 0.91
N GLY A 260 8.20 -9.68 1.59
CA GLY A 260 8.58 -11.01 1.10
C GLY A 260 7.92 -11.44 -0.21
N VAL A 261 6.72 -10.92 -0.54
CA VAL A 261 6.03 -11.19 -1.81
C VAL A 261 6.77 -10.51 -2.97
N GLY A 262 7.55 -9.46 -2.70
CA GLY A 262 8.38 -8.79 -3.68
C GLY A 262 9.49 -9.67 -4.29
N GLN A 263 9.75 -10.86 -3.74
CA GLN A 263 10.67 -11.83 -4.36
C GLN A 263 10.08 -12.47 -5.62
N ASN A 264 8.77 -12.44 -5.80
CA ASN A 264 8.13 -13.03 -6.95
C ASN A 264 8.61 -12.34 -8.25
N ALA A 265 9.05 -13.14 -9.22
CA ALA A 265 9.59 -12.63 -10.48
C ALA A 265 8.51 -11.90 -11.30
N ARG A 266 7.29 -12.46 -11.34
CA ARG A 266 6.19 -11.89 -12.11
C ARG A 266 5.75 -10.53 -11.57
N LEU A 267 5.63 -10.37 -10.24
CA LEU A 267 5.35 -9.07 -9.63
C LEU A 267 6.42 -8.02 -9.99
N ARG A 268 7.71 -8.39 -9.91
CA ARG A 268 8.82 -7.49 -10.26
C ARG A 268 8.78 -7.10 -11.73
N GLU A 269 8.46 -8.03 -12.62
CA GLU A 269 8.30 -7.78 -14.05
C GLU A 269 7.17 -6.78 -14.32
N MET A 270 5.99 -6.97 -13.72
CA MET A 270 4.85 -6.06 -13.89
C MET A 270 5.16 -4.64 -13.41
N LEU A 271 5.77 -4.51 -12.22
CA LEU A 271 6.14 -3.21 -11.66
C LEU A 271 7.22 -2.51 -12.50
N ALA A 272 8.20 -3.26 -13.02
CA ALA A 272 9.23 -2.74 -13.91
C ALA A 272 8.63 -2.24 -15.23
N SER A 273 7.76 -3.04 -15.86
CA SER A 273 7.06 -2.66 -17.09
C SER A 273 6.20 -1.41 -16.90
N MET A 274 5.42 -1.33 -15.82
CA MET A 274 4.63 -0.13 -15.49
C MET A 274 5.50 1.10 -15.30
N CYS A 275 6.63 0.97 -14.58
CA CYS A 275 7.55 2.09 -14.38
C CYS A 275 8.19 2.53 -15.71
N GLU A 276 8.58 1.60 -16.58
CA GLU A 276 9.12 1.90 -17.90
C GLU A 276 8.12 2.66 -18.79
N GLU A 277 6.87 2.20 -18.87
CA GLU A 277 5.79 2.87 -19.63
C GLU A 277 5.52 4.31 -19.17
N ARG A 278 5.77 4.57 -17.88
CA ARG A 278 5.59 5.88 -17.24
C ARG A 278 6.83 6.78 -17.35
N GLY A 279 8.01 6.20 -17.54
CA GLY A 279 9.29 6.91 -17.37
C GLY A 279 9.72 7.04 -15.91
N ALA A 280 9.21 6.19 -15.03
CA ALA A 280 9.61 6.09 -13.62
C ALA A 280 10.77 5.10 -13.43
N ARG A 281 11.51 5.26 -12.33
CA ARG A 281 12.57 4.36 -11.89
C ARG A 281 12.02 3.35 -10.90
N PHE A 282 12.40 2.10 -11.07
CA PHE A 282 12.00 1.00 -10.19
C PHE A 282 13.22 0.38 -9.50
N HIS A 283 13.10 0.07 -8.22
CA HIS A 283 14.09 -0.71 -7.48
C HIS A 283 13.45 -1.78 -6.61
N ALA A 284 13.85 -3.03 -6.82
CA ALA A 284 13.62 -4.13 -5.90
C ALA A 284 14.98 -4.54 -5.30
N PRO A 285 15.14 -4.54 -3.96
CA PRO A 285 16.37 -4.99 -3.32
C PRO A 285 16.70 -6.45 -3.61
N GLU A 286 17.91 -6.85 -3.25
CA GLU A 286 18.32 -8.26 -3.26
C GLU A 286 17.32 -9.12 -2.44
N PRO A 287 17.07 -10.39 -2.82
CA PRO A 287 16.14 -11.27 -2.11
C PRO A 287 16.40 -11.40 -0.60
N ARG A 288 17.65 -11.25 -0.15
CA ARG A 288 18.02 -11.24 1.28
C ARG A 288 17.45 -10.06 2.07
N PHE A 289 17.11 -8.96 1.40
CA PHE A 289 16.49 -7.77 2.01
C PHE A 289 14.97 -7.71 1.82
N LEU A 290 14.41 -8.49 0.90
CA LEU A 290 12.96 -8.54 0.67
C LEU A 290 12.22 -9.40 1.72
N ARG A 291 12.87 -10.45 2.24
CA ARG A 291 12.33 -11.23 3.36
C ARG A 291 12.50 -10.50 4.68
N ASP A 292 11.79 -10.95 5.72
CA ASP A 292 12.04 -10.46 7.07
C ASP A 292 13.49 -10.79 7.45
N ASN A 293 14.27 -9.74 7.74
CA ASN A 293 15.69 -9.84 8.02
C ASN A 293 16.11 -8.76 9.00
N ALA A 294 17.15 -9.00 9.79
CA ALA A 294 17.67 -7.99 10.70
C ALA A 294 18.51 -6.92 10.00
N GLY A 295 18.92 -7.12 8.75
CA GLY A 295 19.71 -6.15 7.99
C GLY A 295 18.95 -4.83 7.78
N MET A 296 17.67 -4.90 7.42
CA MET A 296 16.82 -3.71 7.32
C MET A 296 16.64 -2.99 8.66
N ILE A 297 16.56 -3.75 9.77
CA ILE A 297 16.45 -3.20 11.13
C ILE A 297 17.76 -2.50 11.51
N ALA A 298 18.91 -3.09 11.20
CA ALA A 298 20.22 -2.50 11.48
C ALA A 298 20.46 -1.23 10.66
N VAL A 299 20.13 -1.24 9.37
CA VAL A 299 20.29 -0.08 8.47
C VAL A 299 19.41 1.09 8.91
N LEU A 300 18.13 0.86 9.17
CA LEU A 300 17.26 1.91 9.71
C LEU A 300 17.68 2.34 11.11
N GLY A 301 18.05 1.37 11.95
CA GLY A 301 18.56 1.60 13.30
C GLY A 301 19.78 2.53 13.33
N ALA A 302 20.72 2.38 12.39
CA ALA A 302 21.87 3.28 12.26
C ALA A 302 21.47 4.70 11.87
N LYS A 303 20.50 4.88 10.96
CA LYS A 303 19.99 6.21 10.59
C LYS A 303 19.31 6.90 11.79
N MET A 304 18.49 6.15 12.52
CA MET A 304 17.82 6.62 13.74
C MET A 304 18.83 6.97 14.84
N ALA A 305 19.78 6.07 15.14
CA ALA A 305 20.81 6.29 16.14
C ALA A 305 21.68 7.52 15.83
N ALA A 306 22.07 7.72 14.56
CA ALA A 306 22.82 8.90 14.13
C ALA A 306 22.03 10.20 14.30
N ALA A 307 20.70 10.16 14.21
CA ALA A 307 19.81 11.28 14.50
C ALA A 307 19.51 11.46 16.01
N GLY A 308 20.04 10.59 16.87
CA GLY A 308 19.74 10.58 18.31
C GLY A 308 18.38 9.96 18.67
N ASP A 309 17.71 9.34 17.71
CA ASP A 309 16.43 8.66 17.89
C ASP A 309 16.65 7.28 18.52
N THR A 310 16.75 7.30 19.85
CA THR A 310 17.01 6.14 20.71
C THR A 310 15.91 6.04 21.75
N VAL A 311 15.71 4.84 22.30
CA VAL A 311 14.66 4.57 23.27
C VAL A 311 15.26 4.04 24.57
N ALA A 312 14.84 4.59 25.70
CA ALA A 312 15.19 4.04 27.00
C ALA A 312 14.56 2.65 27.17
N VAL A 313 15.24 1.74 27.89
CA VAL A 313 14.74 0.38 28.12
C VAL A 313 13.32 0.39 28.72
N ALA A 314 13.02 1.32 29.63
CA ALA A 314 11.69 1.45 30.25
C ALA A 314 10.59 1.84 29.24
N ASP A 315 10.92 2.58 28.18
CA ASP A 315 9.98 3.10 27.19
C ASP A 315 9.93 2.24 25.90
N SER A 316 10.77 1.20 25.84
CA SER A 316 10.96 0.34 24.67
C SER A 316 9.87 -0.73 24.51
N ALA A 317 8.68 -0.52 25.07
CA ALA A 317 7.56 -1.46 25.00
C ALA A 317 7.25 -1.85 23.55
N ILE A 318 6.96 -3.14 23.32
CA ILE A 318 6.56 -3.63 22.01
C ILE A 318 5.22 -3.03 21.63
N ASP A 319 5.00 -2.89 20.33
CA ASP A 319 3.75 -2.44 19.78
C ASP A 319 3.38 -3.37 18.62
N PRO A 320 2.59 -4.44 18.88
CA PRO A 320 2.11 -5.34 17.83
C PRO A 320 1.40 -4.60 16.68
N ASP A 321 0.96 -3.38 16.99
CA ASP A 321 0.04 -2.58 16.22
C ASP A 321 0.67 -1.32 15.63
N PHE A 322 2.01 -1.29 15.61
CA PHE A 322 2.80 -0.11 15.28
C PHE A 322 2.63 0.28 13.80
N ARG A 323 1.74 1.22 13.52
CA ARG A 323 1.49 1.67 12.14
C ARG A 323 2.71 2.43 11.59
N PRO A 324 3.06 2.27 10.31
CA PRO A 324 4.16 3.04 9.70
C PRO A 324 3.93 4.56 9.70
N ASP A 325 2.66 5.02 9.71
CA ASP A 325 2.28 6.44 9.74
C ASP A 325 2.34 7.10 11.12
N GLN A 326 2.49 6.29 12.18
CA GLN A 326 2.71 6.78 13.53
C GLN A 326 4.17 7.15 13.79
N VAL A 327 5.10 6.67 12.96
CA VAL A 327 6.55 6.84 13.13
C VAL A 327 6.97 8.26 12.75
N PRO A 328 7.43 9.08 13.72
CA PRO A 328 8.09 10.34 13.41
C PRO A 328 9.43 10.02 12.72
N VAL A 329 9.68 10.63 11.57
CA VAL A 329 10.90 10.40 10.82
C VAL A 329 11.89 11.51 11.17
N THR A 330 12.85 11.17 12.02
CA THR A 330 13.85 12.09 12.58
C THR A 330 15.15 12.15 11.77
N TRP A 331 15.39 11.15 10.93
CA TRP A 331 16.64 10.93 10.20
C TRP A 331 16.68 11.51 8.78
N ARG A 332 15.67 12.29 8.38
CA ARG A 332 15.63 13.02 7.10
C ARG A 332 14.86 14.33 7.23
N SER A 333 15.10 15.26 6.31
CA SER A 333 14.42 16.55 6.25
C SER A 333 14.33 17.06 4.82
N GLY A 334 13.28 17.82 4.47
CA GLY A 334 13.15 18.53 3.19
C GLY A 334 12.69 17.71 1.98
N GLU A 335 12.71 16.38 2.07
CA GLU A 335 12.19 15.45 1.05
C GLU A 335 10.66 15.31 1.15
N SER A 336 9.97 15.13 0.03
CA SER A 336 8.56 14.75 0.04
C SER A 336 8.14 14.08 -1.26
N VAL A 337 7.28 13.06 -1.16
CA VAL A 337 6.62 12.47 -2.33
C VAL A 337 5.66 13.45 -3.00
N ALA A 338 5.09 14.40 -2.25
CA ALA A 338 4.20 15.41 -2.81
C ALA A 338 5.02 16.45 -3.59
N ARG A 339 4.93 16.41 -4.92
CA ARG A 339 5.45 17.50 -5.76
C ARG A 339 4.37 18.57 -5.94
N VAL A 340 4.70 19.84 -5.70
CA VAL A 340 3.86 20.96 -6.12
C VAL A 340 3.81 20.94 -7.65
N PRO A 341 2.64 20.86 -8.30
CA PRO A 341 2.56 20.91 -9.75
C PRO A 341 3.27 22.16 -10.27
N GLY A 342 4.28 21.97 -11.11
CA GLY A 342 4.95 23.07 -11.77
C GLY A 342 4.00 23.77 -12.73
N ALA A 343 4.14 25.09 -12.90
CA ALA A 343 3.33 25.91 -13.79
C ALA A 343 3.48 25.61 -15.30
N SER A 344 4.03 24.45 -15.66
CA SER A 344 4.33 24.02 -17.04
C SER A 344 3.57 22.77 -17.49
N ASP A 345 2.56 22.31 -16.74
CA ASP A 345 1.65 21.28 -17.24
C ASP A 345 0.72 21.93 -18.28
N ASP A 346 1.17 21.95 -19.54
CA ASP A 346 0.37 22.38 -20.67
C ASP A 346 -0.95 21.61 -20.69
N ALA A 347 -2.06 22.36 -20.60
CA ALA A 347 -3.42 21.87 -20.40
C ALA A 347 -4.02 21.05 -21.57
N ALA A 348 -3.19 20.58 -22.51
CA ALA A 348 -3.65 19.94 -23.74
C ALA A 348 -3.87 18.42 -23.60
N ASP A 349 -3.15 17.72 -22.72
CA ASP A 349 -3.29 16.27 -22.51
C ASP A 349 -3.04 15.89 -21.04
N LEU A 350 -4.11 15.81 -20.23
CA LEU A 350 -4.02 15.29 -18.86
C LEU A 350 -3.91 13.76 -18.94
N ARG A 351 -2.69 13.23 -18.78
CA ARG A 351 -2.43 11.78 -18.67
C ARG A 351 -2.63 11.33 -17.22
N GLY A 352 -3.77 10.72 -16.93
CA GLY A 352 -4.01 10.04 -15.67
C GLY A 352 -3.30 8.68 -15.60
N ALA A 353 -3.39 8.01 -14.45
CA ALA A 353 -2.84 6.66 -14.26
C ALA A 353 -3.41 5.67 -15.30
N GLU A 354 -4.71 5.74 -15.59
CA GLU A 354 -5.40 4.71 -16.38
C GLU A 354 -5.90 5.21 -17.74
N ALA A 355 -6.11 6.52 -17.89
CA ALA A 355 -6.72 7.10 -19.08
C ALA A 355 -6.04 8.40 -19.50
N THR A 356 -6.03 8.65 -20.80
CA THR A 356 -5.74 9.98 -21.37
C THR A 356 -7.04 10.74 -21.54
N VAL A 357 -7.00 12.02 -21.18
CA VAL A 357 -8.15 12.92 -21.27
C VAL A 357 -7.84 14.02 -22.27
N GLU A 358 -8.57 14.04 -23.37
CA GLU A 358 -8.47 15.08 -24.41
C GLU A 358 -9.69 16.00 -24.34
N VAL A 359 -9.46 17.31 -24.21
CA VAL A 359 -10.53 18.31 -24.15
C VAL A 359 -10.74 18.94 -25.53
N ARG A 360 -11.96 18.82 -26.07
CA ARG A 360 -12.36 19.38 -27.36
C ARG A 360 -13.57 20.28 -27.18
N GLY A 361 -13.35 21.58 -26.98
CA GLY A 361 -14.42 22.57 -26.81
C GLY A 361 -15.27 22.31 -25.57
N ASP A 362 -16.53 21.89 -25.76
CA ASP A 362 -17.47 21.56 -24.67
C ASP A 362 -17.52 20.04 -24.36
N THR A 363 -16.62 19.26 -24.94
CA THR A 363 -16.53 17.80 -24.77
C THR A 363 -15.17 17.35 -24.27
N VAL A 364 -15.18 16.20 -23.59
CA VAL A 364 -14.02 15.49 -23.08
C VAL A 364 -14.06 14.07 -23.63
N ALA A 365 -12.98 13.63 -24.27
CA ALA A 365 -12.77 12.25 -24.65
C ALA A 365 -11.81 11.60 -23.65
N LYS A 366 -12.31 10.64 -22.87
CA LYS A 366 -11.52 9.84 -21.93
C LYS A 366 -11.25 8.47 -22.56
N ARG A 367 -9.99 8.16 -22.85
CA ARG A 367 -9.59 6.89 -23.46
C ARG A 367 -8.75 6.07 -22.51
N ARG A 368 -9.17 4.83 -22.21
CA ARG A 368 -8.39 3.88 -21.41
C ARG A 368 -7.37 3.18 -22.29
N LEU A 369 -6.10 3.45 -22.07
CA LEU A 369 -5.02 2.88 -22.87
C LEU A 369 -4.68 1.46 -22.39
N PRO A 370 -4.31 0.53 -23.29
CA PRO A 370 -3.81 -0.78 -22.90
C PRO A 370 -2.61 -0.66 -21.94
N LYS A 371 -2.52 -1.56 -20.97
CA LYS A 371 -1.41 -1.68 -20.02
C LYS A 371 -0.58 -2.93 -20.32
N ALA A 372 0.66 -2.79 -20.78
CA ALA A 372 1.46 -3.96 -21.18
C ALA A 372 1.91 -4.81 -19.98
N TYR A 373 1.88 -4.26 -18.76
CA TYR A 373 2.18 -5.01 -17.55
C TYR A 373 1.10 -6.05 -17.18
N ARG A 374 -0.09 -6.01 -17.77
CA ARG A 374 -1.19 -6.95 -17.49
C ARG A 374 -1.27 -8.03 -18.54
N HIS A 375 -1.81 -9.19 -18.18
CA HIS A 375 -2.26 -10.16 -19.17
C HIS A 375 -3.21 -9.50 -20.20
N PRO A 376 -3.07 -9.73 -21.52
CA PRO A 376 -3.87 -9.05 -22.55
C PRO A 376 -5.38 -9.23 -22.39
N GLU A 377 -5.82 -10.41 -21.97
CA GLU A 377 -7.25 -10.68 -21.74
C GLU A 377 -7.79 -9.93 -20.51
N LEU A 378 -7.00 -9.90 -19.42
CA LEU A 378 -7.34 -9.12 -18.22
C LEU A 378 -7.43 -7.63 -18.53
N ASP A 379 -6.45 -7.08 -19.25
CA ASP A 379 -6.46 -5.67 -19.68
C ASP A 379 -7.68 -5.35 -20.55
N ALA A 380 -7.96 -6.19 -21.55
CA ALA A 380 -9.11 -6.00 -22.43
C ALA A 380 -10.44 -6.05 -21.68
N THR A 381 -10.62 -7.01 -20.76
CA THR A 381 -11.82 -7.08 -19.93
C THR A 381 -11.94 -5.84 -19.05
N LEU A 382 -10.90 -5.45 -18.31
CA LEU A 382 -10.95 -4.30 -17.40
C LEU A 382 -11.27 -2.99 -18.14
N ARG A 383 -10.62 -2.73 -19.28
CA ARG A 383 -10.90 -1.54 -20.08
C ARG A 383 -12.33 -1.51 -20.60
N ARG A 384 -12.84 -2.64 -21.10
CA ARG A 384 -14.22 -2.78 -21.59
C ARG A 384 -15.22 -2.54 -20.47
N GLU A 385 -15.06 -3.26 -19.36
CA GLU A 385 -16.02 -3.24 -18.25
C GLU A 385 -16.05 -1.89 -17.55
N ARG A 386 -14.90 -1.30 -17.26
CA ARG A 386 -14.83 0.03 -16.63
C ARG A 386 -15.41 1.13 -17.52
N THR A 387 -15.17 1.07 -18.84
CA THR A 387 -15.77 2.05 -19.78
C THR A 387 -17.29 1.96 -19.79
N VAL A 388 -17.83 0.73 -19.83
CA VAL A 388 -19.29 0.51 -19.83
C VAL A 388 -19.90 0.86 -18.47
N ALA A 389 -19.26 0.45 -17.37
CA ALA A 389 -19.70 0.74 -16.01
C ALA A 389 -19.73 2.24 -15.74
N GLU A 390 -18.64 2.97 -16.05
CA GLU A 390 -18.54 4.41 -15.86
C GLU A 390 -19.67 5.15 -16.60
N ALA A 391 -19.92 4.81 -17.87
CA ALA A 391 -21.01 5.42 -18.64
C ALA A 391 -22.39 5.18 -18.00
N ARG A 392 -22.65 3.96 -17.54
CA ARG A 392 -23.91 3.58 -16.89
C ARG A 392 -24.08 4.30 -15.55
N LEU A 393 -23.03 4.35 -14.75
CA LEU A 393 -23.05 4.95 -13.40
C LEU A 393 -23.15 6.46 -13.45
N LEU A 394 -22.46 7.15 -14.38
CA LEU A 394 -22.64 8.58 -14.62
C LEU A 394 -24.11 8.93 -14.90
N ALA A 395 -24.76 8.14 -15.77
CA ALA A 395 -26.17 8.32 -16.09
C ALA A 395 -27.11 7.98 -14.91
N ALA A 396 -26.78 6.95 -14.12
CA ALA A 396 -27.54 6.55 -12.93
C ALA A 396 -27.45 7.58 -11.80
N ALA A 397 -26.23 8.04 -11.49
CA ALA A 397 -25.97 9.14 -10.56
C ALA A 397 -26.78 10.39 -10.90
N ARG A 398 -26.83 10.75 -12.19
CA ARG A 398 -27.64 11.89 -12.66
C ARG A 398 -29.12 11.70 -12.40
N ARG A 399 -29.66 10.49 -12.58
CA ARG A 399 -31.07 10.17 -12.24
C ARG A 399 -31.33 10.22 -10.74
N ALA A 400 -30.33 9.91 -9.92
CA ALA A 400 -30.37 10.06 -8.47
C ALA A 400 -30.19 11.52 -7.99
N GLY A 401 -30.09 12.48 -8.91
CA GLY A 401 -29.99 13.91 -8.58
C GLY A 401 -28.58 14.37 -8.21
N VAL A 402 -27.57 13.56 -8.51
CA VAL A 402 -26.15 13.94 -8.39
C VAL A 402 -25.67 14.56 -9.71
N PRO A 403 -25.10 15.77 -9.71
CA PRO A 403 -24.58 16.37 -10.94
C PRO A 403 -23.37 15.59 -11.45
N THR A 404 -23.46 15.09 -12.68
CA THR A 404 -22.39 14.40 -13.39
C THR A 404 -22.34 14.88 -14.86
N PRO A 405 -21.19 14.74 -15.55
CA PRO A 405 -21.09 14.99 -16.98
C PRO A 405 -22.14 14.23 -17.79
N LEU A 406 -22.72 14.90 -18.79
CA LEU A 406 -23.53 14.20 -19.79
C LEU A 406 -22.65 13.30 -20.64
N VAL A 407 -22.91 11.99 -20.62
CA VAL A 407 -22.32 11.04 -21.58
C VAL A 407 -22.89 11.34 -22.96
N ARG A 408 -22.02 11.66 -23.91
CA ARG A 408 -22.34 11.98 -25.31
C ARG A 408 -22.23 10.73 -26.19
N ASP A 409 -21.20 9.93 -25.98
CA ASP A 409 -20.90 8.74 -26.77
C ASP A 409 -20.06 7.73 -25.97
N VAL A 410 -20.17 6.45 -26.31
CA VAL A 410 -19.43 5.33 -25.68
C VAL A 410 -18.91 4.40 -26.78
N ASP A 411 -17.62 4.47 -27.05
CA ASP A 411 -16.91 3.57 -27.97
C ASP A 411 -16.24 2.46 -27.16
N VAL A 412 -16.92 1.32 -27.03
CA VAL A 412 -16.45 0.17 -26.25
C VAL A 412 -15.22 -0.50 -26.88
N PRO A 413 -15.16 -0.75 -28.21
CA PRO A 413 -13.95 -1.28 -28.85
C PRO A 413 -12.69 -0.46 -28.58
N GLU A 414 -12.77 0.87 -28.62
CA GLU A 414 -11.64 1.77 -28.36
C GLU A 414 -11.51 2.18 -26.88
N ALA A 415 -12.34 1.61 -26.00
CA ALA A 415 -12.42 1.95 -24.57
C ALA A 415 -12.45 3.47 -24.33
N THR A 416 -13.26 4.18 -25.11
CA THR A 416 -13.35 5.64 -25.12
C THR A 416 -14.74 6.11 -24.70
N LEU A 417 -14.78 7.00 -23.73
CA LEU A 417 -15.99 7.65 -23.23
C LEU A 417 -15.94 9.14 -23.58
N THR A 418 -16.90 9.60 -24.38
CA THR A 418 -17.04 11.03 -24.69
C THR A 418 -18.12 11.63 -23.80
N MET A 419 -17.78 12.67 -23.05
CA MET A 419 -18.66 13.32 -22.09
C MET A 419 -18.61 14.84 -22.19
N GLN A 420 -19.58 15.53 -21.58
CA GLN A 420 -19.58 16.98 -21.41
C GLN A 420 -18.36 17.44 -20.60
N PHE A 421 -17.69 18.50 -21.05
CA PHE A 421 -16.71 19.20 -20.24
C PHE A 421 -17.42 19.96 -19.11
N VAL A 422 -17.07 19.64 -17.86
CA VAL A 422 -17.62 20.29 -16.66
C VAL A 422 -16.49 20.85 -15.80
N GLY A 423 -16.62 22.13 -15.46
CA GLY A 423 -15.73 22.83 -14.53
C GLY A 423 -14.28 23.02 -15.01
N ALA A 424 -13.72 24.20 -14.75
CA ALA A 424 -12.31 24.45 -15.06
C ALA A 424 -11.38 24.00 -13.92
N ARG A 425 -11.88 23.89 -12.68
CA ARG A 425 -11.09 23.57 -11.48
C ARG A 425 -11.67 22.38 -10.73
N ASP A 426 -10.80 21.56 -10.20
CA ASP A 426 -11.15 20.53 -9.21
C ASP A 426 -11.12 21.12 -7.78
N LEU A 427 -11.53 20.32 -6.79
CA LEU A 427 -11.54 20.74 -5.39
C LEU A 427 -10.15 20.73 -4.74
N ALA A 428 -9.16 20.03 -5.31
CA ALA A 428 -7.80 20.05 -4.80
C ALA A 428 -7.17 21.46 -4.90
N ALA A 429 -7.60 22.26 -5.89
CA ALA A 429 -7.16 23.64 -6.07
C ALA A 429 -7.80 24.67 -5.10
N GLY A 430 -8.75 24.28 -4.24
CA GLY A 430 -9.42 25.22 -3.33
C GLY A 430 -10.75 24.74 -2.76
N SER A 431 -10.70 23.70 -1.91
CA SER A 431 -11.89 23.19 -1.20
C SER A 431 -12.40 24.17 -0.15
N THR A 432 -13.72 24.27 -0.03
CA THR A 432 -14.40 25.02 1.04
C THR A 432 -15.28 24.08 1.85
N VAL A 433 -15.67 24.51 3.05
CA VAL A 433 -16.62 23.79 3.92
C VAL A 433 -17.93 23.47 3.17
N ASP A 434 -18.42 24.41 2.35
CA ASP A 434 -19.66 24.21 1.58
C ASP A 434 -19.48 23.22 0.43
N HIS A 435 -18.32 23.23 -0.24
CA HIS A 435 -17.99 22.21 -1.23
C HIS A 435 -17.93 20.81 -0.59
N ALA A 436 -17.24 20.67 0.54
CA ALA A 436 -17.12 19.41 1.27
C ALA A 436 -18.49 18.88 1.70
N ARG A 437 -19.36 19.74 2.26
CA ARG A 437 -20.74 19.39 2.60
C ARG A 437 -21.53 18.90 1.38
N THR A 438 -21.41 19.61 0.26
CA THR A 438 -22.10 19.24 -0.99
C THR A 438 -21.64 17.89 -1.52
N VAL A 439 -20.35 17.55 -1.42
CA VAL A 439 -19.85 16.22 -1.77
C VAL A 439 -20.45 15.15 -0.85
N GLY A 440 -20.49 15.39 0.46
CA GLY A 440 -21.14 14.49 1.41
C GLY A 440 -22.60 14.20 1.04
N GLU A 441 -23.37 15.23 0.68
CA GLU A 441 -24.74 15.07 0.18
C GLU A 441 -24.81 14.27 -1.13
N HIS A 442 -23.86 14.48 -2.05
CA HIS A 442 -23.82 13.75 -3.32
C HIS A 442 -23.50 12.27 -3.11
N LEU A 443 -22.51 11.94 -2.29
CA LEU A 443 -22.19 10.56 -1.93
C LEU A 443 -23.39 9.87 -1.26
N ALA A 444 -24.06 10.54 -0.33
CA ALA A 444 -25.28 10.02 0.28
C ALA A 444 -26.37 9.70 -0.76
N ARG A 445 -26.60 10.57 -1.76
CA ARG A 445 -27.57 10.30 -2.84
C ARG A 445 -27.16 9.13 -3.72
N LEU A 446 -25.87 8.95 -3.99
CA LEU A 446 -25.36 7.77 -4.70
C LEU A 446 -25.67 6.50 -3.90
N HIS A 447 -25.34 6.50 -2.61
CA HIS A 447 -25.51 5.34 -1.74
C HIS A 447 -26.99 4.97 -1.56
N VAL A 448 -27.89 5.96 -1.42
CA VAL A 448 -29.35 5.74 -1.41
C VAL A 448 -29.84 5.10 -2.72
N ALA A 449 -29.15 5.35 -3.83
CA ALA A 449 -29.46 4.76 -5.13
C ALA A 449 -28.74 3.42 -5.41
N GLY A 450 -28.03 2.84 -4.42
CA GLY A 450 -27.28 1.60 -4.60
C GLY A 450 -25.99 1.77 -5.40
N ILE A 451 -25.43 2.98 -5.46
CA ILE A 451 -24.26 3.32 -6.27
C ILE A 451 -23.09 3.64 -5.35
N VAL A 452 -21.96 2.97 -5.57
CA VAL A 452 -20.66 3.28 -5.00
C VAL A 452 -19.83 3.98 -6.08
N HIS A 453 -19.25 5.14 -5.78
CA HIS A 453 -18.35 5.87 -6.67
C HIS A 453 -17.02 5.13 -6.86
N GLY A 454 -16.48 4.53 -5.80
CA GLY A 454 -15.29 3.69 -5.81
C GLY A 454 -13.96 4.42 -5.91
N ASP A 455 -13.96 5.73 -6.17
CA ASP A 455 -12.78 6.62 -6.15
C ASP A 455 -13.15 8.09 -5.91
N PRO A 456 -13.98 8.42 -4.90
CA PRO A 456 -14.34 9.81 -4.65
C PRO A 456 -13.12 10.54 -4.07
N THR A 457 -12.51 11.42 -4.85
CA THR A 457 -11.35 12.25 -4.44
C THR A 457 -11.61 13.72 -4.73
N THR A 458 -10.82 14.62 -4.12
CA THR A 458 -10.91 16.07 -4.41
C THR A 458 -10.59 16.41 -5.87
N ARG A 459 -9.84 15.55 -6.58
CA ARG A 459 -9.58 15.67 -8.03
C ARG A 459 -10.75 15.18 -8.90
N ASN A 460 -11.56 14.26 -8.38
CA ASN A 460 -12.75 13.73 -9.06
C ASN A 460 -14.04 14.52 -8.74
N ALA A 461 -13.90 15.69 -8.13
CA ALA A 461 -14.97 16.65 -7.91
C ALA A 461 -14.62 18.00 -8.54
N ARG A 462 -15.49 18.54 -9.41
CA ARG A 462 -15.26 19.80 -10.15
C ARG A 462 -16.35 20.82 -9.92
N VAL A 463 -15.96 22.09 -9.83
CA VAL A 463 -16.91 23.22 -9.71
C VAL A 463 -17.23 23.73 -11.10
N GLY A 464 -18.51 23.92 -11.40
CA GLY A 464 -19.03 24.47 -12.65
C GLY A 464 -18.40 25.82 -13.02
N ARG A 465 -18.45 26.16 -14.31
CA ARG A 465 -17.77 27.37 -14.82
C ARG A 465 -18.53 28.63 -14.44
N ASP A 466 -17.79 29.63 -13.96
CA ASP A 466 -18.30 30.98 -13.71
C ASP A 466 -19.07 31.51 -14.93
N GLY A 467 -20.30 31.99 -14.72
CA GLY A 467 -21.15 32.54 -15.78
C GLY A 467 -21.79 31.54 -16.74
N ALA A 468 -21.58 30.23 -16.56
CA ALA A 468 -22.29 29.18 -17.29
C ALA A 468 -23.61 28.80 -16.59
N PRO A 469 -24.57 28.10 -17.25
CA PRO A 469 -25.78 27.61 -16.59
C PRO A 469 -25.50 26.70 -15.37
N GLU A 470 -24.32 26.10 -15.32
CA GLU A 470 -23.81 25.26 -14.25
C GLU A 470 -22.96 25.99 -13.18
N ASP A 471 -22.89 27.33 -13.19
CA ASP A 471 -22.10 28.11 -12.23
C ASP A 471 -22.40 27.74 -10.77
N GLY A 472 -21.34 27.57 -9.97
CA GLY A 472 -21.39 27.16 -8.57
C GLY A 472 -21.83 25.71 -8.32
N ARG A 473 -22.21 24.95 -9.36
CA ARG A 473 -22.65 23.55 -9.20
C ARG A 473 -21.43 22.62 -9.10
N LEU A 474 -21.47 21.71 -8.13
CA LEU A 474 -20.44 20.70 -7.93
C LEU A 474 -20.78 19.44 -8.71
N PHE A 475 -19.83 18.94 -9.51
CA PHE A 475 -19.97 17.73 -10.31
C PHE A 475 -19.05 16.64 -9.77
N LEU A 476 -19.57 15.43 -9.65
CA LEU A 476 -18.74 14.23 -9.49
C LEU A 476 -18.39 13.68 -10.88
N ILE A 477 -17.12 13.34 -11.07
CA ILE A 477 -16.57 12.79 -12.32
C ILE A 477 -15.81 11.49 -12.01
N ASP A 478 -15.46 10.75 -13.06
CA ASP A 478 -14.65 9.52 -12.95
C ASP A 478 -15.27 8.40 -12.08
N PHE A 479 -16.34 7.78 -12.60
CA PHE A 479 -16.91 6.56 -12.01
C PHE A 479 -16.20 5.30 -12.53
N GLY A 480 -14.91 5.40 -12.88
CA GLY A 480 -14.13 4.31 -13.49
C GLY A 480 -13.99 3.06 -12.61
N LEU A 481 -14.09 3.24 -11.30
CA LEU A 481 -14.10 2.17 -10.29
C LEU A 481 -15.45 1.99 -9.61
N GLY A 482 -16.47 2.70 -10.07
CA GLY A 482 -17.78 2.63 -9.46
C GLY A 482 -18.45 1.29 -9.71
N PHE A 483 -19.32 0.90 -8.78
CA PHE A 483 -20.10 -0.33 -8.87
C PHE A 483 -21.43 -0.17 -8.14
N GLN A 484 -22.32 -1.15 -8.28
CA GLN A 484 -23.55 -1.21 -7.51
C GLN A 484 -23.37 -2.12 -6.31
N SER A 485 -23.83 -1.69 -5.15
CA SER A 485 -23.79 -2.46 -3.90
C SER A 485 -24.96 -2.04 -3.03
N ASP A 486 -25.38 -2.91 -2.11
CA ASP A 486 -26.29 -2.57 -1.01
C ASP A 486 -25.57 -2.70 0.35
N HIS A 487 -24.25 -2.92 0.36
CA HIS A 487 -23.47 -3.12 1.57
C HIS A 487 -23.01 -1.79 2.17
N VAL A 488 -23.42 -1.54 3.42
CA VAL A 488 -23.02 -0.38 4.23
C VAL A 488 -21.49 -0.23 4.31
N GLU A 489 -20.75 -1.33 4.28
CA GLU A 489 -19.28 -1.34 4.22
C GLU A 489 -18.73 -0.56 3.03
N ASP A 490 -19.30 -0.76 1.84
CA ASP A 490 -18.81 -0.14 0.61
C ASP A 490 -19.06 1.37 0.61
N TYR A 491 -20.20 1.79 1.15
CA TYR A 491 -20.56 3.19 1.34
C TYR A 491 -19.67 3.90 2.36
N ALA A 492 -19.36 3.21 3.47
CA ALA A 492 -18.44 3.74 4.46
C ALA A 492 -17.03 3.88 3.89
N MET A 493 -16.65 2.97 3.00
CA MET A 493 -15.36 3.01 2.32
C MET A 493 -15.29 4.19 1.33
N ASP A 494 -16.34 4.46 0.56
CA ASP A 494 -16.39 5.67 -0.29
C ASP A 494 -16.19 6.96 0.50
N LEU A 495 -16.84 7.10 1.67
CA LEU A 495 -16.60 8.25 2.56
C LEU A 495 -15.15 8.32 3.03
N HIS A 496 -14.60 7.17 3.45
CA HIS A 496 -13.22 7.09 3.92
C HIS A 496 -12.22 7.51 2.83
N VAL A 497 -12.38 7.06 1.56
CA VAL A 497 -11.51 7.49 0.45
C VAL A 497 -11.54 9.01 0.29
N PHE A 498 -12.73 9.61 0.33
CA PHE A 498 -12.86 11.05 0.15
C PHE A 498 -12.25 11.84 1.30
N GLU A 499 -12.47 11.42 2.54
CA GLU A 499 -11.86 12.02 3.73
C GLU A 499 -10.33 11.93 3.68
N GLN A 500 -9.76 10.78 3.30
CA GLN A 500 -8.32 10.64 3.09
C GLN A 500 -7.80 11.57 1.98
N SER A 501 -8.56 11.75 0.90
CA SER A 501 -8.21 12.70 -0.16
C SER A 501 -8.21 14.16 0.34
N VAL A 502 -9.15 14.52 1.22
CA VAL A 502 -9.20 15.85 1.85
C VAL A 502 -8.01 16.03 2.80
N GLU A 503 -7.72 15.06 3.66
CA GLU A 503 -6.58 15.07 4.57
C GLU A 503 -5.24 15.19 3.84
N GLY A 504 -5.11 14.56 2.68
CA GLY A 504 -3.91 14.63 1.86
C GLY A 504 -3.74 15.91 1.05
N THR A 505 -4.77 16.74 0.88
CA THR A 505 -4.73 17.92 0.00
C THR A 505 -5.00 19.25 0.70
N ALA A 506 -5.68 19.26 1.86
CA ALA A 506 -6.05 20.48 2.57
C ALA A 506 -5.04 20.86 3.67
N THR A 507 -4.81 22.18 3.85
CA THR A 507 -3.95 22.71 4.93
C THR A 507 -4.57 22.53 6.32
N ASP A 508 -5.90 22.62 6.43
CA ASP A 508 -6.67 22.36 7.64
C ASP A 508 -7.85 21.43 7.29
N PRO A 509 -7.65 20.10 7.32
CA PRO A 509 -8.63 19.15 6.82
C PRO A 509 -9.81 18.91 7.77
N ALA A 510 -9.62 19.13 9.08
CA ALA A 510 -10.62 18.76 10.10
C ALA A 510 -12.00 19.43 9.89
N PRO A 511 -12.09 20.74 9.57
CA PRO A 511 -13.37 21.38 9.27
C PRO A 511 -14.03 20.84 7.98
N LEU A 512 -13.23 20.40 7.01
CA LEU A 512 -13.74 19.86 5.74
C LEU A 512 -14.30 18.45 5.95
N VAL A 513 -13.57 17.57 6.65
CA VAL A 513 -14.04 16.22 7.00
C VAL A 513 -15.35 16.29 7.78
N ALA A 514 -15.43 17.15 8.80
CA ALA A 514 -16.66 17.35 9.55
C ALA A 514 -17.85 17.80 8.67
N ALA A 515 -17.58 18.62 7.65
CA ALA A 515 -18.60 19.08 6.72
C ALA A 515 -19.06 17.98 5.76
N VAL A 516 -18.17 17.09 5.31
CA VAL A 516 -18.54 15.90 4.52
C VAL A 516 -19.54 15.05 5.30
N GLU A 517 -19.23 14.71 6.56
CA GLU A 517 -20.11 13.91 7.39
C GLU A 517 -21.45 14.61 7.69
N GLU A 518 -21.44 15.94 7.90
CA GLU A 518 -22.65 16.74 8.06
C GLU A 518 -23.55 16.66 6.81
N GLY A 519 -22.96 16.85 5.63
CA GLY A 519 -23.68 16.75 4.36
C GLY A 519 -24.21 15.35 4.09
N TYR A 520 -23.42 14.33 4.42
CA TYR A 520 -23.83 12.93 4.29
C TYR A 520 -25.04 12.64 5.18
N ARG A 521 -24.97 13.01 6.46
CA ARG A 521 -26.05 12.81 7.45
C ARG A 521 -27.36 13.47 7.05
N ALA A 522 -27.32 14.57 6.30
CA ALA A 522 -28.53 15.26 5.85
C ALA A 522 -29.38 14.45 4.85
N VAL A 523 -28.80 13.42 4.20
CA VAL A 523 -29.46 12.67 3.12
C VAL A 523 -29.35 11.15 3.29
N GLY A 524 -28.24 10.66 3.82
CA GLY A 524 -27.88 9.25 3.88
C GLY A 524 -28.33 8.54 5.15
N ASP A 525 -27.92 7.28 5.28
CA ASP A 525 -28.16 6.44 6.46
C ASP A 525 -27.02 6.62 7.49
N ASP A 526 -27.37 6.92 8.74
CA ASP A 526 -26.43 7.05 9.86
C ASP A 526 -25.62 5.77 10.10
N ALA A 527 -26.15 4.60 9.74
CA ALA A 527 -25.43 3.32 9.84
C ALA A 527 -24.11 3.32 9.04
N VAL A 528 -24.04 4.10 7.96
CA VAL A 528 -22.82 4.27 7.16
C VAL A 528 -21.76 5.05 7.92
N LEU A 529 -22.14 6.11 8.64
CA LEU A 529 -21.22 6.91 9.46
C LEU A 529 -20.74 6.13 10.69
N ASP A 530 -21.62 5.34 11.30
CA ASP A 530 -21.22 4.40 12.36
C ASP A 530 -20.22 3.36 11.84
N ARG A 531 -20.44 2.86 10.61
CA ARG A 531 -19.53 1.91 9.98
C ARG A 531 -18.20 2.55 9.58
N LEU A 532 -18.21 3.80 9.13
CA LEU A 532 -17.01 4.59 8.82
C LEU A 532 -16.07 4.67 10.02
N ARG A 533 -16.58 4.94 11.23
CA ARG A 533 -15.76 4.87 12.47
C ARG A 533 -15.12 3.51 12.69
N GLY A 534 -15.82 2.45 12.30
CA GLY A 534 -15.28 1.09 12.28
C GLY A 534 -14.22 0.86 11.21
N VAL A 535 -14.31 1.50 10.04
CA VAL A 535 -13.26 1.47 9.00
C VAL A 535 -12.02 2.20 9.49
N GLU A 536 -12.16 3.43 10.00
CA GLU A 536 -11.06 4.24 10.54
C GLU A 536 -10.36 3.54 11.72
N GLY A 537 -11.15 2.96 12.63
CA GLY A 537 -10.64 2.21 13.78
C GLY A 537 -10.04 0.85 13.42
N ARG A 538 -10.27 0.36 12.19
CA ARG A 538 -9.69 -0.88 11.64
C ARG A 538 -8.34 -0.65 10.97
N GLY A 539 -7.64 0.45 11.25
CA GLY A 539 -6.19 0.49 11.10
C GLY A 539 -5.57 -0.73 11.76
N ARG A 540 -5.14 -1.70 10.95
CA ARG A 540 -5.57 -3.10 11.11
C ARG A 540 -4.74 -3.96 12.03
N TYR A 541 -4.55 -3.46 13.22
CA TYR A 541 -3.70 -4.08 14.19
C TYR A 541 -4.48 -4.34 15.49
N ARG A 542 -5.31 -5.39 15.49
CA ARG A 542 -5.95 -5.94 16.68
C ARG A 542 -6.01 -7.45 16.59
#